data_AF-E3NK13-F1
#
_entry.id   AF-E3NK13-F1
#
_cell.length_a   1.000
_cell.length_b   1.000
_cell.length_c   1.000
_cell.angle_alpha   90.00
_cell.angle_beta   90.00
_cell.angle_gamma   90.00
#
_symmetry.space_group_name_H-M   'P 1'
#
loop_
_entity.id
_entity.type
_entity.pdbx_description
1 polymer ?
#
loop_
_entity_poly.entity_id
_entity_poly.type
_entity_poly.pdbx_seq_one_letter_code
_entity_poly.pdbx_strand_id
1 'polypeptide(L)'
;MCPVITKRKEFYEIIKSEQCQSAKMVYIDSPMGTSQFPLRALYNCPRFTLKLGGGPAGGLIAEFLKKLMKKGKVEKCVIYAQSRIMKYFDEPEAMVPECPSLRRFPIPGTNDFYELEYRGKLGERFVRLERKQ
;
A
#
# COMPACT_ATOMS: atom_id res chain seq x y z
N MET A 1 9.93 9.38 21.34
CA MET A 1 9.26 10.38 20.47
C MET A 1 9.54 9.99 19.02
N CYS A 2 8.51 9.77 18.21
CA CYS A 2 8.70 9.58 16.77
C CYS A 2 8.93 10.96 16.13
N PRO A 3 9.98 11.14 15.31
CA PRO A 3 10.24 12.43 14.67
C PRO A 3 9.09 12.81 13.74
N VAL A 4 8.58 14.03 13.89
CA VAL A 4 7.63 14.63 12.95
C VAL A 4 8.43 15.01 11.71
N ILE A 5 8.27 14.23 10.63
CA ILE A 5 8.98 14.48 9.37
C ILE A 5 8.31 15.67 8.67
N THR A 6 8.93 16.85 8.76
CA THR A 6 8.36 18.14 8.31
C THR A 6 8.69 18.49 6.87
N LYS A 7 9.68 17.85 6.23
CA LYS A 7 10.06 18.15 4.84
C LYS A 7 10.11 16.92 3.94
N ARG A 8 9.50 17.03 2.75
CA ARG A 8 9.43 15.97 1.73
C ARG A 8 10.79 15.34 1.40
N LYS A 9 11.87 16.14 1.32
CA LYS A 9 13.23 15.65 1.04
C LYS A 9 13.76 14.73 2.14
N GLU A 10 13.56 15.10 3.41
CA GLU A 10 14.00 14.30 4.57
C GLU A 10 13.29 12.92 4.58
N PHE A 11 12.02 12.88 4.19
CA PHE A 11 11.31 11.61 4.03
C PHE A 11 11.94 10.69 2.97
N TYR A 12 12.30 11.24 1.80
CA TYR A 12 12.96 10.43 0.76
C TYR A 12 14.30 9.87 1.24
N GLU A 13 15.08 10.65 2.00
CA GLU A 13 16.34 10.18 2.57
C GLU A 13 16.11 9.08 3.60
N ILE A 14 15.11 9.20 4.48
CA ILE A 14 14.74 8.15 5.44
C ILE A 14 14.34 6.87 4.72
N ILE A 15 13.50 6.94 3.69
CA ILE A 15 13.07 5.75 2.95
C ILE A 15 14.24 5.09 2.20
N LYS A 16 15.21 5.86 1.74
CA LYS A 16 16.41 5.34 1.06
C LYS A 16 17.48 4.82 2.02
N SER A 17 17.37 5.12 3.32
CA SER A 17 18.38 4.72 4.29
C SER A 17 18.45 3.19 4.40
N GLU A 18 19.65 2.68 4.66
CA GLU A 18 19.88 1.24 4.80
C GLU A 18 19.03 0.64 5.92
N GLN A 19 18.81 1.38 7.01
CA GLN A 19 17.97 0.95 8.12
C GLN A 19 16.51 0.74 7.68
N CYS A 20 16.00 1.59 6.79
CA CYS A 20 14.64 1.47 6.27
C CYS A 20 14.51 0.33 5.25
N GLN A 21 15.52 0.17 4.40
CA GLN A 21 15.57 -0.88 3.39
C GLN A 21 15.74 -2.28 4.00
N SER A 22 16.48 -2.39 5.12
CA SER A 22 16.68 -3.64 5.87
C SER A 22 15.58 -3.94 6.89
N ALA A 23 14.65 -3.01 7.11
CA ALA A 23 13.57 -3.19 8.08
C ALA A 23 12.62 -4.32 7.66
N LYS A 24 12.22 -5.17 8.61
CA LYS A 24 11.21 -6.22 8.39
C LYS A 24 9.84 -5.65 7.96
N MET A 25 9.52 -4.44 8.42
CA MET A 25 8.32 -3.68 8.08
C MET A 25 8.53 -2.21 8.48
N VAL A 26 8.33 -1.29 7.54
CA VAL A 26 8.40 0.16 7.81
C VAL A 26 7.02 0.68 8.19
N TYR A 27 6.89 1.31 9.36
CA TYR A 27 5.61 1.89 9.81
C TYR A 27 5.61 3.40 9.62
N ILE A 28 4.62 3.90 8.90
CA ILE A 28 4.46 5.32 8.57
C ILE A 28 3.08 5.76 9.01
N ASP A 29 3.03 6.65 9.98
CA ASP A 29 1.83 7.40 10.37
C ASP A 29 2.10 8.89 10.11
N SER A 30 1.27 9.50 9.27
CA SER A 30 1.43 10.91 8.87
C SER A 30 0.08 11.62 8.88
N PRO A 31 -0.02 12.84 9.42
CA PRO A 31 -1.25 13.62 9.35
C PRO A 31 -1.55 14.15 7.93
N MET A 32 -0.64 13.98 6.97
CA MET A 32 -0.79 14.47 5.61
C MET A 32 -1.88 13.71 4.84
N GLY A 33 -2.66 14.43 4.03
CA GLY A 33 -3.58 13.84 3.07
C GLY A 33 -2.87 13.06 1.95
N THR A 34 -3.56 12.07 1.37
CA THR A 34 -3.03 11.23 0.27
C THR A 34 -2.48 12.04 -0.91
N SER A 35 -3.09 13.19 -1.25
CA SER A 35 -2.64 14.06 -2.34
C SER A 35 -1.33 14.80 -2.06
N GLN A 36 -1.00 15.03 -0.78
CA GLN A 36 0.19 15.76 -0.35
C GLN A 36 1.35 14.81 -0.01
N PHE A 37 1.03 13.59 0.42
CA PHE A 37 2.03 12.63 0.86
C PHE A 37 2.88 12.11 -0.32
N PRO A 38 4.22 11.99 -0.16
CA PRO A 38 5.12 11.56 -1.23
C PRO A 38 5.10 10.04 -1.47
N LEU A 39 3.95 9.47 -1.86
CA LEU A 39 3.72 8.03 -2.06
C LEU A 39 4.79 7.35 -2.93
N ARG A 40 5.31 8.04 -3.95
CA ARG A 40 6.35 7.51 -4.86
C ARG A 40 7.65 7.12 -4.14
N ALA A 41 7.94 7.68 -2.97
CA ALA A 41 9.11 7.29 -2.19
C ALA A 41 9.06 5.80 -1.81
N LEU A 42 7.85 5.24 -1.63
CA LEU A 42 7.63 3.87 -1.18
C LEU A 42 7.77 2.81 -2.27
N TYR A 43 8.02 3.17 -3.53
CA TYR A 43 8.20 2.19 -4.60
C TYR A 43 9.41 1.27 -4.38
N ASN A 44 10.42 1.75 -3.67
CA ASN A 44 11.60 0.97 -3.30
C ASN A 44 11.47 0.35 -1.90
N CYS A 45 10.33 0.51 -1.22
CA CYS A 45 10.12 -0.08 0.10
C CYS A 45 9.39 -1.43 -0.07
N PRO A 46 10.06 -2.56 0.19
CA PRO A 46 9.44 -3.87 -0.04
C PRO A 46 8.32 -4.16 0.95
N ARG A 47 8.43 -3.64 2.19
CA ARG A 47 7.52 -3.99 3.30
C ARG A 47 7.15 -2.75 4.10
N PHE A 48 5.90 -2.28 4.03
CA PHE A 48 5.47 -1.11 4.79
C PHE A 48 4.01 -1.09 5.23
N THR A 49 3.72 -0.36 6.31
CA THR A 49 2.38 0.03 6.74
C THR A 49 2.25 1.54 6.65
N LEU A 50 1.18 2.01 6.01
CA LEU A 50 0.93 3.42 5.76
C LEU A 50 -0.44 3.84 6.30
N LYS A 51 -0.42 4.80 7.21
CA LYS A 51 -1.58 5.51 7.71
C LYS A 51 -1.42 7.00 7.40
N LEU A 52 -2.39 7.54 6.69
CA LEU A 52 -2.41 8.94 6.28
C LEU A 52 -3.60 9.65 6.93
N GLY A 53 -3.40 10.93 7.25
CA GLY A 53 -4.45 11.82 7.70
C GLY A 53 -5.34 12.27 6.55
N GLY A 54 -6.39 13.01 6.91
CA GLY A 54 -7.39 13.49 5.96
C GLY A 54 -8.39 12.42 5.51
N GLY A 55 -9.39 12.86 4.75
CA GLY A 55 -10.39 11.98 4.18
C GLY A 55 -9.77 11.00 3.17
N PRO A 56 -10.24 9.76 3.09
CA PRO A 56 -9.64 8.74 2.24
C PRO A 56 -9.88 9.06 0.76
N ALA A 57 -8.79 9.33 0.05
CA ALA A 57 -8.79 9.50 -1.40
C ALA A 57 -8.65 8.14 -2.09
N GLY A 58 -9.72 7.33 -2.07
CA GLY A 58 -9.71 5.94 -2.57
C GLY A 58 -9.13 5.79 -3.98
N GLY A 59 -9.42 6.73 -4.89
CA GLY A 59 -8.85 6.73 -6.25
C GLY A 59 -7.33 6.92 -6.28
N LEU A 60 -6.78 7.82 -5.46
CA LEU A 60 -5.32 8.05 -5.39
C LEU A 60 -4.60 6.86 -4.76
N ILE A 61 -5.17 6.25 -3.72
CA ILE A 61 -4.62 5.04 -3.11
C ILE A 61 -4.67 3.89 -4.11
N ALA A 62 -5.77 3.72 -4.84
CA ALA A 62 -5.89 2.69 -5.86
C ALA A 62 -4.86 2.88 -6.99
N GLU A 63 -4.69 4.10 -7.50
CA GLU A 63 -3.68 4.41 -8.51
C GLU A 63 -2.25 4.08 -8.01
N PHE A 64 -1.97 4.43 -6.75
CA PHE A 64 -0.70 4.11 -6.11
C PHE A 64 -0.46 2.60 -6.00
N LEU A 65 -1.45 1.82 -5.55
CA LEU A 65 -1.37 0.36 -5.47
C LEU A 65 -1.17 -0.29 -6.84
N LYS A 66 -1.89 0.17 -7.88
CA LYS A 66 -1.68 -0.31 -9.26
C LYS A 66 -0.25 -0.01 -9.74
N LYS A 67 0.29 1.16 -9.42
CA LYS A 67 1.69 1.51 -9.74
C LYS A 67 2.70 0.69 -8.94
N LEU A 68 2.42 0.37 -7.68
CA LEU A 68 3.25 -0.51 -6.85
C LEU A 68 3.35 -1.91 -7.46
N MET A 69 2.23 -2.52 -7.83
CA MET A 69 2.22 -3.86 -8.44
C MET A 69 2.99 -3.88 -9.79
N LYS A 70 2.94 -2.77 -10.55
CA LYS A 70 3.59 -2.68 -11.87
C LYS A 70 5.08 -2.34 -11.83
N LYS A 71 5.52 -1.51 -10.87
CA LYS A 71 6.86 -0.90 -10.88
C LYS A 71 7.61 -1.01 -9.56
N GLY A 72 6.92 -1.28 -8.46
CA GLY A 72 7.50 -1.33 -7.14
C GLY A 72 8.19 -2.67 -6.86
N LYS A 73 8.97 -2.69 -5.78
CA LYS A 73 9.54 -3.92 -5.21
C LYS A 73 8.70 -4.47 -4.06
N VAL A 74 7.40 -4.17 -4.06
CA VAL A 74 6.52 -4.47 -2.93
C VAL A 74 6.40 -5.98 -2.76
N GLU A 75 6.72 -6.47 -1.57
CA GLU A 75 6.41 -7.81 -1.12
C GLU A 75 5.14 -7.79 -0.28
N LYS A 76 5.00 -6.77 0.57
CA LYS A 76 3.87 -6.64 1.48
C LYS A 76 3.61 -5.19 1.83
N CYS A 77 2.39 -4.71 1.69
CA CYS A 77 2.00 -3.45 2.30
C CYS A 77 0.61 -3.47 2.92
N VAL A 78 0.42 -2.59 3.91
CA VAL A 78 -0.86 -2.34 4.56
C VAL A 78 -1.15 -0.86 4.47
N ILE A 79 -2.29 -0.48 3.87
CA ILE A 79 -2.69 0.91 3.72
C ILE A 79 -4.06 1.11 4.34
N TYR A 80 -4.16 2.03 5.30
CA TYR A 80 -5.44 2.40 5.89
C TYR A 80 -6.31 3.12 4.85
N ALA A 81 -7.47 2.56 4.56
CA ALA A 81 -8.36 3.01 3.50
C ALA A 81 -9.81 2.58 3.77
N GLN A 82 -10.77 3.31 3.19
CA GLN A 82 -12.18 2.93 3.23
C GLN A 82 -12.48 1.71 2.37
N SER A 83 -13.54 0.96 2.71
CA SER A 83 -14.02 -0.23 1.98
C SER A 83 -14.27 0.02 0.49
N ARG A 84 -14.72 1.22 0.13
CA ARG A 84 -14.99 1.63 -1.24
C ARG A 84 -13.77 1.58 -2.17
N ILE A 85 -12.56 1.39 -1.64
CA ILE A 85 -11.35 1.20 -2.45
C ILE A 85 -11.42 -0.05 -3.33
N MET A 86 -12.13 -1.11 -2.92
CA MET A 86 -12.21 -2.35 -3.69
C MET A 86 -12.90 -2.16 -5.05
N LYS A 87 -13.76 -1.15 -5.19
CA LYS A 87 -14.43 -0.82 -6.47
C LYS A 87 -13.45 -0.49 -7.62
N TYR A 88 -12.21 -0.10 -7.28
CA TYR A 88 -11.17 0.19 -8.25
C TYR A 88 -10.44 -1.07 -8.75
N PHE A 89 -10.79 -2.23 -8.19
CA PHE A 89 -10.16 -3.52 -8.40
C PHE A 89 -11.20 -4.62 -8.73
N ASP A 90 -12.33 -4.25 -9.35
CA ASP A 90 -13.41 -5.18 -9.73
C ASP A 90 -13.19 -5.77 -11.13
N GLU A 91 -11.93 -5.95 -11.54
CA GLU A 91 -11.61 -6.71 -12.75
C GLU A 91 -12.07 -8.17 -12.56
N PRO A 92 -12.94 -8.74 -13.42
CA PRO A 92 -13.51 -10.08 -13.24
C PRO A 92 -12.44 -11.17 -13.07
N GLU A 93 -11.33 -11.05 -13.80
CA GLU A 93 -10.20 -11.99 -13.77
C GLU A 93 -9.45 -11.95 -12.45
N ALA A 94 -9.53 -10.84 -11.71
CA ALA A 94 -8.89 -10.68 -10.42
C ALA A 94 -9.79 -11.13 -9.26
N MET A 95 -11.09 -11.32 -9.49
CA MET A 95 -12.03 -11.66 -8.42
C MET A 95 -11.85 -13.10 -7.92
N VAL A 96 -12.00 -13.29 -6.61
CA VAL A 96 -12.07 -14.62 -5.99
C VAL A 96 -13.53 -14.87 -5.59
N PRO A 97 -14.28 -15.76 -6.28
CA PRO A 97 -15.72 -15.90 -6.10
C PRO A 97 -16.17 -16.15 -4.66
N GLU A 98 -15.41 -16.98 -3.93
CA GLU A 98 -15.72 -17.31 -2.53
C GLU A 98 -15.29 -16.23 -1.53
N CYS A 99 -14.51 -15.24 -1.97
CA CYS A 99 -13.91 -14.21 -1.11
C CYS A 99 -14.07 -12.81 -1.73
N PRO A 100 -15.22 -12.14 -1.56
CA PRO A 100 -15.49 -10.83 -2.17
C PRO A 100 -14.54 -9.70 -1.73
N SER A 101 -13.87 -9.86 -0.58
CA SER A 101 -12.86 -8.91 -0.08
C SER A 101 -11.48 -9.11 -0.70
N LEU A 102 -11.29 -10.11 -1.56
CA LEU A 102 -10.01 -10.57 -2.08
C LEU A 102 -9.92 -10.37 -3.59
N ARG A 103 -8.76 -9.92 -4.06
CA ARG A 103 -8.39 -9.91 -5.48
C ARG A 103 -7.02 -10.55 -5.68
N ARG A 104 -6.82 -11.22 -6.82
CA ARG A 104 -5.54 -11.83 -7.21
C ARG A 104 -5.09 -11.29 -8.56
N PHE A 105 -3.90 -10.71 -8.60
CA PHE A 105 -3.31 -10.17 -9.82
C PHE A 105 -2.06 -10.98 -10.18
N PRO A 106 -2.06 -11.78 -11.25
CA PRO A 106 -0.88 -12.53 -11.66
C PRO A 106 0.27 -11.59 -12.05
N ILE A 107 1.50 -11.99 -11.76
CA ILE A 107 2.70 -11.26 -12.18
C ILE A 107 3.20 -11.87 -13.50
N PRO A 108 3.18 -11.12 -14.62
CA PRO A 108 3.59 -11.67 -15.92
C PRO A 108 5.03 -12.20 -15.89
N GLY A 109 5.22 -13.41 -16.42
CA GLY A 109 6.52 -14.07 -16.50
C GLY A 109 6.97 -14.77 -15.22
N THR A 110 6.13 -14.86 -14.19
CA THR A 110 6.39 -15.64 -12.97
C THR A 110 5.16 -16.46 -12.57
N ASN A 111 5.33 -17.43 -11.66
CA ASN A 111 4.20 -18.13 -11.03
C ASN A 111 3.55 -17.31 -9.90
N ASP A 112 4.23 -16.27 -9.44
CA ASP A 112 3.77 -15.39 -8.38
C ASP A 112 2.53 -14.56 -8.76
N PHE A 113 1.77 -14.17 -7.74
CA PHE A 113 0.65 -13.24 -7.86
C PHE A 113 0.62 -12.27 -6.68
N TYR A 114 0.00 -11.12 -6.87
CA TYR A 114 -0.36 -10.21 -5.80
C TYR A 114 -1.76 -10.52 -5.28
N GLU A 115 -1.88 -10.69 -3.98
CA GLU A 115 -3.15 -10.76 -3.27
C GLU A 115 -3.47 -9.39 -2.66
N LEU A 116 -4.60 -8.81 -3.07
CA LEU A 116 -5.13 -7.58 -2.51
C LEU A 116 -6.37 -7.89 -1.68
N GLU A 117 -6.30 -7.67 -0.37
CA GLU A 117 -7.34 -8.02 0.58
C GLU A 117 -7.81 -6.79 1.36
N TYR A 118 -9.11 -6.50 1.30
CA TYR A 118 -9.71 -5.55 2.21
C TYR A 118 -10.04 -6.21 3.55
N ARG A 119 -9.58 -5.61 4.64
CA ARG A 119 -9.94 -6.00 6.01
C ARG A 119 -10.52 -4.80 6.75
N GLY A 120 -11.61 -5.05 7.47
CA GLY A 120 -12.24 -4.04 8.31
C GLY A 120 -12.95 -4.67 9.50
N LYS A 121 -12.50 -4.37 10.72
CA LYS A 121 -13.24 -4.61 11.97
C LYS A 121 -13.06 -3.40 12.88
N LEU A 122 -14.15 -2.99 13.55
CA LEU A 122 -14.20 -1.99 14.64
C LEU A 122 -13.09 -0.91 14.59
N GLY A 123 -13.27 0.10 13.73
CA GLY A 123 -12.42 1.30 13.69
C GLY A 123 -11.19 1.20 12.79
N GLU A 124 -10.71 0.00 12.44
CA GLU A 124 -9.54 -0.18 11.58
C GLU A 124 -9.95 -0.79 10.24
N ARG A 125 -9.83 0.01 9.18
CA ARG A 125 -10.15 -0.37 7.80
C ARG A 125 -8.90 -0.17 6.96
N PHE A 126 -8.43 -1.23 6.35
CA PHE A 126 -7.21 -1.21 5.56
C PHE A 126 -7.27 -2.19 4.39
N VAL A 127 -6.41 -1.96 3.42
CA VAL A 127 -6.12 -2.90 2.35
C VAL A 127 -4.73 -3.45 2.57
N ARG A 128 -4.60 -4.76 2.46
CA ARG A 128 -3.33 -5.48 2.45
C ARG A 128 -3.03 -5.89 1.04
N LEU A 129 -1.84 -5.55 0.54
CA LEU A 129 -1.28 -6.08 -0.69
C LEU A 129 -0.12 -7.01 -0.30
N GLU A 130 -0.08 -8.22 -0.82
CA GLU A 130 1.02 -9.16 -0.56
C GLU A 130 1.34 -9.97 -1.81
N ARG A 131 2.63 -10.10 -2.13
CA ARG A 131 3.12 -11.00 -3.16
C ARG A 131 3.16 -12.43 -2.60
N LYS A 132 2.61 -13.38 -3.34
CA LYS A 132 2.58 -14.81 -3.00
C LYS A 132 3.12 -15.63 -4.17
N GLN A 133 3.59 -16.83 -3.84
CA GLN A 133 4.04 -17.88 -4.77
C GLN A 133 3.02 -19.02 -4.79
#